data_AF-A0ABD0ZDY0-F1
#
_entry.id   AF-A0ABD0ZDY0-F1
#
_cell.length_a   1.000
_cell.length_b   1.000
_cell.length_c   1.000
_cell.angle_alpha   90.00
_cell.angle_beta   90.00
_cell.angle_gamma   90.00
#
_symmetry.space_group_name_H-M   'P 1'
#
loop_
_entity.id
_entity.type
_entity.pdbx_description
1 polymer ?
#
loop_
_entity_poly.entity_id
_entity_poly.type
_entity_poly.pdbx_seq_one_letter_code
_entity_poly.pdbx_strand_id
1 'polypeptide(L)'
;MLNKSILYRYYTDPSGSFWQCNAKAIGSGSKGADSSLQEQFNKDLTLQEAETIAVSILKQVMEETVTPNNVDIAKVAQAYHLYTPQEVDAVISRL
;
A
#
# COMPACT_ATOMS: atom_id res chain seq x y z
N MET A 1 -4.50 18.74 -22.19
CA MET A 1 -3.63 17.54 -22.21
C MET A 1 -3.34 17.18 -20.76
N LEU A 2 -3.87 16.06 -20.28
CA LEU A 2 -3.80 15.69 -18.86
C LEU A 2 -2.35 15.38 -18.47
N ASN A 3 -1.84 16.14 -17.51
CA ASN A 3 -0.54 15.94 -16.89
C ASN A 3 -0.58 14.60 -16.12
N LYS A 4 -0.25 13.49 -16.79
CA LYS A 4 -0.04 12.20 -16.11
C LYS A 4 1.30 12.30 -15.39
N SER A 5 1.27 12.71 -14.13
CA SER A 5 2.41 12.53 -13.23
C SER A 5 2.75 11.04 -13.21
N ILE A 6 3.93 10.68 -13.72
CA ILE A 6 4.40 9.30 -13.69
C ILE A 6 4.91 9.05 -12.27
N LEU A 7 4.23 8.16 -11.56
CA LEU A 7 4.60 7.75 -10.21
C LEU A 7 5.52 6.54 -10.28
N TYR A 8 6.61 6.60 -9.52
CA TYR A 8 7.58 5.52 -9.39
C TYR A 8 7.66 5.07 -7.94
N ARG A 9 7.84 3.76 -7.76
CA ARG A 9 8.16 3.15 -6.47
C ARG A 9 9.47 2.40 -6.63
N TYR A 10 10.34 2.56 -5.64
CA TYR A 10 11.61 1.85 -5.58
C TYR A 10 11.68 1.08 -4.27
N TYR A 11 12.24 -0.11 -4.34
CA TYR A 11 12.65 -0.89 -3.18
C TYR A 11 14.17 -0.86 -3.11
N THR A 12 14.72 -0.58 -1.94
CA THR A 12 16.15 -0.71 -1.65
C THR A 12 16.33 -1.73 -0.55
N ASP A 13 17.39 -2.52 -0.65
CA ASP A 13 17.81 -3.40 0.44
C ASP A 13 19.01 -2.79 1.21
N PRO A 14 19.42 -3.38 2.35
CA PRO A 14 20.55 -2.89 3.13
C PRO A 14 21.92 -2.94 2.43
N SER A 15 22.05 -3.65 1.30
CA SER A 15 23.30 -3.68 0.51
C SER A 15 23.50 -2.43 -0.35
N GLY A 16 22.46 -1.58 -0.47
CA GLY A 16 22.45 -0.42 -1.35
C GLY A 16 21.95 -0.73 -2.77
N SER A 17 21.54 -1.98 -3.02
CA SER A 17 20.89 -2.35 -4.28
C SER A 17 19.44 -1.86 -4.29
N PHE A 18 18.98 -1.32 -5.42
CA PHE A 18 17.62 -0.85 -5.58
C PHE A 18 16.98 -1.28 -6.90
N TRP A 19 15.66 -1.44 -6.89
CA TRP A 19 14.86 -1.85 -8.04
C TRP A 19 13.57 -1.05 -8.11
N GLN A 20 13.17 -0.68 -9.33
CA GLN A 20 11.83 -0.15 -9.57
C GLN A 20 10.80 -1.28 -9.40
N CYS A 21 9.72 -1.02 -8.68
CA CYS A 21 8.65 -2.00 -8.45
C CYS A 21 7.27 -1.38 -8.65
N ASN A 22 6.29 -2.21 -8.98
CA ASN A 22 4.89 -1.77 -9.05
C ASN A 22 4.20 -1.86 -7.70
N ALA A 23 4.52 -2.89 -6.92
CA ALA A 23 4.10 -3.10 -5.54
C ALA A 23 5.18 -3.93 -4.81
N LYS A 24 5.31 -3.74 -3.49
CA LYS A 24 6.28 -4.45 -2.65
C LYS A 24 5.84 -4.39 -1.19
N ALA A 25 5.93 -5.49 -0.47
CA ALA A 25 5.86 -5.53 0.99
C ALA A 25 7.26 -5.68 1.59
N ILE A 26 7.48 -5.09 2.77
CA ILE A 26 8.71 -5.20 3.56
C ILE A 26 8.35 -5.51 5.03
N GLY A 27 9.31 -6.01 5.81
CA GLY A 27 9.10 -6.40 7.20
C GLY A 27 8.81 -7.90 7.41
N SER A 28 8.44 -8.29 8.62
CA SER A 28 8.29 -9.69 9.05
C SER A 28 7.20 -10.44 8.28
N GLY A 29 6.08 -9.79 7.98
CA GLY A 29 4.96 -10.35 7.21
C GLY A 29 5.14 -10.32 5.68
N SER A 30 6.29 -9.84 5.19
CA SER A 30 6.49 -9.53 3.76
C SER A 30 6.33 -10.73 2.83
N LYS A 31 6.73 -11.94 3.25
CA LYS A 31 6.61 -13.13 2.41
C LYS A 31 5.16 -13.45 2.05
N GLY A 32 4.25 -13.39 3.03
CA GLY A 32 2.82 -13.60 2.80
C GLY A 32 2.20 -12.44 2.02
N ALA A 33 2.56 -11.21 2.39
CA ALA A 33 2.06 -10.01 1.73
C ALA A 33 2.49 -9.90 0.26
N ASP A 34 3.73 -10.27 -0.08
CA ASP A 34 4.21 -10.28 -1.47
C ASP A 34 3.45 -11.29 -2.32
N SER A 35 3.10 -12.47 -1.78
CA SER A 35 2.26 -13.44 -2.50
C SER A 35 0.86 -12.87 -2.77
N SER A 36 0.20 -12.30 -1.77
CA SER A 36 -1.13 -11.69 -1.95
C SER A 36 -1.09 -10.49 -2.90
N LEU A 37 0.00 -9.71 -2.90
CA LEU A 37 0.21 -8.64 -3.86
C LEU A 37 0.35 -9.18 -5.28
N GLN A 38 1.08 -10.28 -5.51
CA GLN A 38 1.22 -10.89 -6.83
C GLN A 38 -0.12 -11.36 -7.40
N GLU A 39 -1.02 -11.85 -6.55
CA GLU A 39 -2.35 -12.35 -6.96
C GLU A 39 -3.35 -11.22 -7.23
N GLN A 40 -3.34 -10.16 -6.41
CA GLN A 40 -4.37 -9.12 -6.44
C GLN A 40 -3.96 -7.89 -7.27
N PHE A 41 -2.67 -7.67 -7.49
CA PHE A 41 -2.19 -6.49 -8.22
C PHE A 41 -2.42 -6.61 -9.72
N ASN A 42 -2.89 -5.51 -10.33
CA ASN A 42 -2.82 -5.28 -11.76
C ASN A 42 -2.52 -3.79 -12.04
N LYS A 43 -2.13 -3.46 -13.27
CA LYS A 43 -1.67 -2.11 -13.63
C LYS A 43 -2.78 -1.07 -13.72
N ASP A 44 -4.03 -1.51 -13.80
CA ASP A 44 -5.19 -0.65 -14.04
C ASP A 44 -5.99 -0.36 -12.77
N LEU A 45 -5.45 -0.73 -11.60
CA LEU A 45 -6.04 -0.42 -10.30
C LEU A 45 -6.22 1.08 -10.11
N THR A 46 -7.41 1.47 -9.70
CA THR A 46 -7.67 2.79 -9.13
C THR A 46 -6.98 2.93 -7.77
N LEU A 47 -6.80 4.17 -7.31
CA LEU A 47 -6.18 4.42 -6.00
C LEU A 47 -7.02 3.81 -4.86
N GLN A 48 -8.35 3.85 -4.98
CA GLN A 48 -9.25 3.30 -3.98
C GLN A 48 -9.14 1.76 -3.92
N GLU A 49 -9.04 1.08 -5.07
CA GLU A 49 -8.82 -0.36 -5.10
C GLU A 49 -7.45 -0.74 -4.54
N ALA A 50 -6.40 0.05 -4.85
CA ALA A 50 -5.07 -0.16 -4.29
C ALA A 50 -5.04 0.01 -2.76
N GLU A 51 -5.76 0.99 -2.21
CA GLU A 51 -5.95 1.15 -0.76
C GLU A 51 -6.62 -0.07 -0.14
N THR A 52 -7.72 -0.54 -0.74
CA THR A 52 -8.48 -1.70 -0.29
C THR A 52 -7.60 -2.96 -0.30
N ILE A 53 -6.86 -3.22 -1.38
CA ILE A 53 -5.91 -4.35 -1.46
C ILE A 53 -4.84 -4.23 -0.38
N ALA A 54 -4.23 -3.04 -0.22
CA ALA A 54 -3.17 -2.84 0.77
C ALA A 54 -3.63 -3.13 2.20
N VAL A 55 -4.79 -2.61 2.61
CA VAL A 55 -5.33 -2.83 3.97
C VAL A 55 -5.84 -4.27 4.15
N SER A 56 -6.41 -4.88 3.10
CA SER A 56 -6.80 -6.31 3.13
C SER A 56 -5.60 -7.22 3.39
N ILE A 57 -4.50 -6.99 2.67
CA ILE A 57 -3.25 -7.75 2.87
C ILE A 57 -2.67 -7.47 4.25
N LEU A 58 -2.69 -6.21 4.70
CA LEU A 58 -2.20 -5.85 6.03
C LEU A 58 -2.97 -6.57 7.15
N LYS A 59 -4.30 -6.65 7.04
CA LYS A 59 -5.15 -7.44 7.97
C LYS A 59 -4.81 -8.94 7.99
N GLN A 60 -4.30 -9.50 6.90
CA GLN A 60 -3.93 -10.92 6.84
C GLN A 60 -2.59 -11.21 7.54
N VAL A 61 -1.68 -10.23 7.58
CA VAL A 61 -0.30 -10.44 8.07
C VAL A 61 -0.02 -9.78 9.42
N MET A 62 -0.91 -8.92 9.91
CA MET A 62 -0.83 -8.37 11.27
C MET A 62 -1.42 -9.35 12.28
N GLU A 63 -0.74 -9.49 13.42
CA GLU A 63 -1.24 -10.27 14.57
C GLU A 63 -2.41 -9.57 15.27
N GLU A 64 -2.32 -8.25 15.41
CA GLU A 64 -3.39 -7.42 15.96
C GLU A 64 -4.43 -7.07 14.89
N THR A 65 -5.66 -6.82 15.33
CA THR A 65 -6.70 -6.28 14.45
C THR A 65 -6.29 -4.89 13.98
N VAL A 66 -6.37 -4.65 12.66
CA VAL A 66 -6.12 -3.33 12.08
C VAL A 66 -7.18 -2.35 12.54
N THR A 67 -6.73 -1.24 13.12
CA THR A 67 -7.56 -0.12 13.58
C THR A 67 -6.97 1.20 13.08
N PRO A 68 -7.75 2.29 13.07
CA PRO A 68 -7.23 3.61 12.69
C PRO A 68 -6.09 4.16 13.56
N ASN A 69 -5.80 3.52 14.69
CA ASN A 69 -4.81 4.00 15.67
C ASN A 69 -3.53 3.15 15.70
N ASN A 70 -3.46 2.03 14.96
CA ASN A 70 -2.28 1.16 14.91
C ASN A 70 -1.71 0.97 13.50
N VAL A 71 -2.25 1.68 12.50
CA VAL A 71 -1.70 1.73 11.14
C VAL A 71 -1.77 3.14 10.57
N ASP A 72 -0.79 3.49 9.74
CA ASP A 72 -0.77 4.71 8.95
C ASP A 72 -0.95 4.39 7.46
N ILE A 73 -1.69 5.25 6.75
CA ILE A 73 -1.84 5.18 5.29
C ILE A 73 -1.40 6.51 4.69
N ALA A 74 -0.56 6.48 3.66
CA ALA A 74 -0.21 7.67 2.89
C ALA A 74 -0.40 7.42 1.40
N LYS A 75 -0.83 8.44 0.66
CA LYS A 75 -0.93 8.41 -0.80
C LYS A 75 -0.10 9.51 -1.44
N VAL A 76 0.27 9.27 -2.69
CA VAL A 76 0.81 10.30 -3.58
C VAL A 76 0.02 10.25 -4.88
N ALA A 77 -0.67 11.35 -5.20
CA ALA A 77 -1.35 11.55 -6.47
C ALA A 77 -0.90 12.89 -7.08
N GLN A 78 -1.62 13.98 -6.80
CA GLN A 78 -1.15 15.33 -7.13
C GLN A 78 -0.13 15.84 -6.10
N ALA A 79 -0.30 15.47 -4.84
CA ALA A 79 0.59 15.76 -3.73
C ALA A 79 0.63 14.56 -2.76
N TYR A 80 1.62 14.57 -1.86
CA TYR A 80 1.64 13.68 -0.72
C TYR A 80 0.51 14.02 0.25
N HIS A 81 -0.16 12.99 0.76
CA HIS A 81 -1.19 13.11 1.79
C HIS A 81 -1.08 11.94 2.77
N LEU A 82 -0.83 12.26 4.04
CA LEU A 82 -0.93 11.30 5.15
C LEU A 82 -2.36 11.29 5.66
N TYR A 83 -2.95 10.11 5.75
CA TYR A 83 -4.36 9.96 6.12
C TYR A 83 -4.53 10.29 7.60
N THR A 84 -5.61 11.00 7.91
CA THR A 84 -6.11 11.12 9.28
C THR A 84 -6.70 9.78 9.75
N PRO A 85 -6.83 9.54 11.07
CA PRO A 85 -7.49 8.34 11.58
C PRO A 85 -8.90 8.13 10.99
N GLN A 86 -9.66 9.21 10.76
CA GLN A 86 -10.98 9.12 10.13
C GLN A 86 -10.91 8.62 8.68
N GLU A 87 -9.90 9.05 7.92
CA GLU A 87 -9.68 8.55 6.56
C GLU A 87 -9.21 7.10 6.57
N VAL A 88 -8.34 6.70 7.51
CA VAL A 88 -7.93 5.29 7.68
C VAL A 88 -9.13 4.42 8.02
N ASP A 89 -10.00 4.86 8.94
CA ASP A 89 -11.25 4.18 9.30
C ASP A 89 -12.18 4.00 8.08
N ALA A 90 -12.27 5.04 7.24
CA ALA A 90 -13.02 4.99 6.00
C ALA A 90 -12.41 4.05 4.95
N VAL A 91 -11.12 3.71 5.02
CA VAL A 91 -10.51 2.64 4.20
C VAL A 91 -10.85 1.27 4.79
N ILE A 92 -10.66 1.11 6.10
CA ILE A 92 -10.91 -0.15 6.82
C ILE A 92 -12.37 -0.58 6.67
N SER A 93 -13.31 0.37 6.71
CA SER A 93 -14.76 0.12 6.62
C SER A 93 -15.26 -0.26 5.23
N ARG A 94 -14.42 -0.16 4.19
CA ARG A 94 -14.76 -0.62 2.82
C ARG A 94 -14.46 -2.10 2.58
N LEU A 95 -13.73 -2.73 3.50
CA LEU A 95 -13.40 -4.14 3.47
C LEU A 95 -14.55 -4.98 4.01
#